data_AF-A0A2N7XI55-F1
#
_entry.id   AF-A0A2N7XI55-F1
#
_cell.length_a   1.000
_cell.length_b   1.000
_cell.length_c   1.000
_cell.angle_alpha   90.00
_cell.angle_beta   90.00
_cell.angle_gamma   90.00
#
_symmetry.space_group_name_H-M   'P 1'
#
loop_
_entity.id
_entity.type
_entity.pdbx_description
1 polymer ?
#
loop_
_entity_poly.entity_id
_entity_poly.type
_entity_poly.pdbx_seq_one_letter_code
_entity_poly.pdbx_strand_id
1 'polypeptide(L)'
;MTRPLVWWLLCLIPALATAQDEPLRLGFKGELLSLSQTQVIAREPLPADLQTPLGSVWKLFVYGWLVETNAHEPAYECRGQSKDEVYCCTAGGKIERDQALVKSCGLYFEPQRLGIAGADWRTYWQARQAPEWLLDLPSLQPATRVSVAELLKVLAVMPAQDQARRVLLDVVLKAADGNVVGELGGRLRVKTWSWLGDQDPSSRQGGFAGWTVDGTPVWA
;
A
#
# COMPACT_ATOMS: atom_id res chain seq x y z
N MET A 1 -46.03 -43.20 18.34
CA MET A 1 -46.26 -41.83 17.84
C MET A 1 -45.29 -40.93 18.60
N THR A 2 -44.13 -40.67 18.00
CA THR A 2 -43.77 -39.43 17.29
C THR A 2 -42.92 -38.51 18.16
N ARG A 3 -41.61 -38.58 17.89
CA ARG A 3 -40.72 -37.41 17.69
C ARG A 3 -40.68 -36.36 18.82
N PRO A 4 -39.76 -36.49 19.78
CA PRO A 4 -39.19 -35.31 20.44
C PRO A 4 -37.69 -35.12 20.16
N LEU A 5 -36.98 -36.15 19.68
CA LEU A 5 -35.52 -36.11 19.47
C LEU A 5 -35.07 -35.42 18.17
N VAL A 6 -35.96 -35.16 17.23
CA VAL A 6 -35.62 -34.47 15.96
C VAL A 6 -35.57 -32.95 16.14
N TRP A 7 -36.20 -32.40 17.17
CA TRP A 7 -36.33 -30.94 17.32
C TRP A 7 -35.08 -30.30 17.95
N TRP A 8 -34.29 -31.06 18.70
CA TRP A 8 -33.03 -30.58 19.28
C TRP A 8 -31.84 -30.54 18.30
N LEU A 9 -31.94 -31.22 17.16
CA LEU A 9 -30.93 -31.16 16.09
C LEU A 9 -31.16 -30.02 15.09
N LEU A 10 -32.34 -29.39 15.10
CA LEU A 10 -32.67 -28.27 14.19
C LEU A 10 -32.31 -26.89 14.76
N CYS A 11 -32.00 -26.78 16.06
CA CYS A 11 -31.57 -25.53 16.68
C CYS A 11 -30.05 -25.28 16.59
N LEU A 12 -29.27 -26.21 16.01
CA LEU A 12 -27.83 -26.06 15.85
C LEU A 12 -27.41 -25.50 14.47
N ILE A 13 -28.36 -25.10 13.61
CA ILE A 13 -28.06 -24.71 12.22
C ILE A 13 -27.89 -23.20 11.97
N PRO A 14 -28.32 -22.21 12.79
CA PRO A 14 -27.98 -20.82 12.53
C PRO A 14 -26.77 -20.38 13.37
N ALA A 15 -25.73 -21.21 13.44
CA ALA A 15 -24.45 -20.80 14.03
C ALA A 15 -23.25 -21.26 13.19
N LEU A 16 -23.49 -21.62 11.92
CA LEU A 16 -22.51 -21.34 10.88
C LEU A 16 -22.60 -19.83 10.63
N ALA A 17 -22.08 -19.05 11.59
CA ALA A 17 -21.56 -17.73 11.28
C ALA A 17 -20.50 -18.00 10.20
N THR A 18 -20.90 -17.90 8.93
CA THR A 18 -19.95 -17.66 7.86
C THR A 18 -19.16 -16.46 8.36
N ALA A 19 -17.88 -16.64 8.65
CA ALA A 19 -16.95 -15.53 8.74
C ALA A 19 -17.10 -14.83 7.38
N GLN A 20 -17.97 -13.82 7.32
CA GLN A 20 -18.03 -12.97 6.16
C GLN A 20 -16.72 -12.21 6.22
N ASP A 21 -15.85 -12.47 5.25
CA ASP A 21 -14.64 -11.68 5.06
C ASP A 21 -15.04 -10.21 5.17
N GLU A 22 -14.32 -9.46 6.01
CA GLU A 22 -14.59 -8.05 6.19
C GLU A 22 -14.57 -7.35 4.82
N PRO A 23 -15.60 -6.57 4.45
CA PRO A 23 -15.70 -6.00 3.13
C PRO A 23 -14.49 -5.11 2.83
N LEU A 24 -13.91 -5.25 1.64
CA LEU A 24 -12.79 -4.43 1.21
C LEU A 24 -13.27 -2.98 1.08
N ARG A 25 -12.61 -2.06 1.78
CA ARG A 25 -12.90 -0.63 1.70
C ARG A 25 -11.99 0.02 0.68
N LEU A 26 -12.54 0.57 -0.39
CA LEU A 26 -11.80 1.17 -1.50
C LEU A 26 -12.06 2.69 -1.56
N GLY A 27 -11.03 3.49 -1.34
CA GLY A 27 -11.05 4.92 -1.62
C GLY A 27 -10.82 5.19 -3.10
N PHE A 28 -11.80 5.75 -3.79
CA PHE A 28 -11.74 6.01 -5.24
C PHE A 28 -12.61 7.21 -5.63
N LYS A 29 -12.04 8.17 -6.38
CA LYS A 29 -12.75 9.36 -6.91
C LYS A 29 -13.58 10.15 -5.88
N GLY A 30 -13.08 10.24 -4.64
CA GLY A 30 -13.76 10.95 -3.55
C GLY A 30 -14.88 10.15 -2.89
N GLU A 31 -15.05 8.88 -3.26
CA GLU A 31 -15.96 7.94 -2.63
C GLU A 31 -15.18 6.89 -1.84
N LEU A 32 -15.85 6.34 -0.84
CA LEU A 32 -15.48 5.12 -0.15
C LEU A 32 -16.46 4.02 -0.60
N LEU A 33 -15.93 3.01 -1.29
CA LEU A 33 -16.71 1.86 -1.75
C LEU A 33 -16.46 0.69 -0.81
N SER A 34 -17.53 0.05 -0.34
CA SER A 34 -17.43 -1.23 0.36
C SER A 34 -17.69 -2.34 -0.65
N LEU A 35 -16.71 -3.23 -0.85
CA LEU A 35 -16.75 -4.27 -1.87
C LEU A 35 -16.83 -5.65 -1.20
N SER A 36 -17.73 -6.50 -1.68
CA SER A 36 -17.62 -7.95 -1.49
C SER A 36 -16.68 -8.52 -2.55
N GLN A 37 -16.48 -9.83 -2.53
CA GLN A 37 -15.75 -10.54 -3.60
C GLN A 37 -16.40 -10.37 -5.00
N THR A 38 -17.69 -10.01 -5.08
CA THR A 38 -18.46 -10.04 -6.34
C THR A 38 -19.20 -8.75 -6.68
N GLN A 39 -19.41 -7.84 -5.72
CA GLN A 39 -20.19 -6.63 -5.96
C GLN A 39 -19.81 -5.46 -5.06
N VAL A 40 -20.18 -4.26 -5.48
CA VAL A 40 -20.19 -3.07 -4.62
C VAL A 40 -21.38 -3.19 -3.67
N ILE A 41 -21.11 -3.24 -2.37
CA ILE A 41 -22.10 -3.32 -1.30
C ILE A 41 -22.62 -1.92 -0.95
N ALA A 42 -21.73 -0.94 -0.83
CA ALA A 42 -22.07 0.42 -0.45
C ALA A 42 -21.16 1.44 -1.13
N ARG A 43 -21.66 2.67 -1.29
CA ARG A 43 -20.92 3.82 -1.78
C ARG A 43 -21.24 5.01 -0.89
N GLU A 44 -20.21 5.59 -0.31
CA GLU A 44 -20.32 6.70 0.62
C GLU A 44 -19.34 7.79 0.21
N PRO A 45 -19.57 9.07 0.54
CA PRO A 45 -18.54 10.08 0.43
C PRO A 45 -17.31 9.66 1.24
N LEU A 46 -16.11 9.86 0.69
CA LEU A 46 -14.86 9.53 1.39
C LEU A 46 -14.76 10.37 2.69
N PRO A 47 -14.74 9.73 3.88
CA PRO A 47 -14.68 10.48 5.13
C PRO A 47 -13.38 11.26 5.25
N ALA A 48 -13.47 12.53 5.67
CA ALA A 48 -12.31 13.41 5.80
C ALA A 48 -11.35 12.95 6.91
N ASP A 49 -11.89 12.27 7.92
CA ASP A 49 -11.21 11.74 9.09
C ASP A 49 -10.74 10.29 8.93
N LEU A 50 -10.95 9.65 7.77
CA LEU A 50 -10.43 8.32 7.50
C LEU A 50 -8.89 8.36 7.40
N GLN A 51 -8.24 7.66 8.33
CA GLN A 51 -6.78 7.63 8.46
C GLN A 51 -6.20 6.25 8.13
N THR A 52 -5.02 6.22 7.52
CA THR A 52 -4.28 4.99 7.21
C THR A 52 -2.79 5.17 7.55
N PRO A 53 -2.08 4.13 8.02
CA PRO A 53 -0.62 4.21 8.10
C PRO A 53 -0.02 4.18 6.68
N LEU A 54 1.09 4.88 6.45
CA LEU A 54 1.78 4.80 5.16
C LEU A 54 2.30 3.38 4.86
N GLY A 55 2.63 2.58 5.87
CA GLY A 55 3.12 1.21 5.69
C GLY A 55 4.31 1.13 4.72
N SER A 56 4.13 0.55 3.52
CA SER A 56 5.16 0.55 2.47
C SER A 56 4.93 1.58 1.36
N VAL A 57 3.83 2.33 1.39
CA VAL A 57 3.48 3.38 0.41
C VAL A 57 4.48 4.53 0.44
N TRP A 58 5.10 4.83 1.58
CA TRP A 58 6.07 5.92 1.69
C TRP A 58 7.22 5.83 0.68
N LYS A 59 7.57 4.61 0.26
CA LYS A 59 8.60 4.33 -0.74
C LYS A 59 8.28 4.94 -2.10
N LEU A 60 6.99 5.12 -2.43
CA LEU A 60 6.58 5.78 -3.67
C LEU A 60 7.02 7.24 -3.70
N PHE A 61 6.99 7.94 -2.57
CA PHE A 61 7.39 9.33 -2.51
C PHE A 61 8.91 9.49 -2.63
N VAL A 62 9.68 8.60 -2.01
CA VAL A 62 11.14 8.57 -2.19
C VAL A 62 11.49 8.18 -3.62
N TYR A 63 10.82 7.16 -4.18
CA TYR A 63 11.01 6.76 -5.58
C TYR A 63 10.74 7.92 -6.54
N GLY A 64 9.61 8.63 -6.38
CA GLY A 64 9.25 9.78 -7.20
C GLY A 64 10.28 10.89 -7.13
N TRP A 65 10.79 11.19 -5.92
CA TRP A 65 11.88 12.15 -5.74
C TRP A 65 13.16 11.73 -6.47
N LEU A 66 13.60 10.47 -6.31
CA LEU A 66 14.82 9.94 -6.96
C LEU A 66 14.74 10.00 -8.49
N VAL A 67 13.58 9.66 -9.06
CA VAL A 67 13.38 9.72 -10.52
C VAL A 67 13.38 11.15 -11.01
N GLU A 68 12.57 12.02 -10.42
CA GLU A 68 12.37 13.39 -10.91
C GLU A 68 13.63 14.24 -10.78
N THR A 69 14.41 14.02 -9.72
CA THR A 69 15.69 14.72 -9.48
C THR A 69 16.86 14.10 -10.26
N ASN A 70 16.62 13.00 -10.99
CA ASN A 70 17.65 12.22 -11.66
C ASN A 70 18.81 11.86 -10.69
N ALA A 71 18.45 11.49 -9.47
CA ALA A 71 19.41 11.07 -8.45
C ALA A 71 20.20 9.85 -8.94
N HIS A 72 21.49 9.84 -8.60
CA HIS A 72 22.38 8.71 -8.85
C HIS A 72 22.78 8.09 -7.51
N GLU A 73 22.14 6.98 -7.18
CA GLU A 73 22.41 6.20 -5.99
C GLU A 73 23.02 4.85 -6.34
N PRO A 74 23.92 4.31 -5.49
CA PRO A 74 24.40 2.95 -5.67
C PRO A 74 23.27 1.92 -5.43
N ALA A 75 23.48 0.69 -5.90
CA ALA A 75 22.67 -0.45 -5.50
C ALA A 75 22.67 -0.64 -3.97
N TYR A 76 21.64 -1.27 -3.41
CA TYR A 76 21.72 -1.79 -2.04
C TYR A 76 22.33 -3.18 -2.07
N GLU A 77 23.41 -3.38 -1.32
CA GLU A 77 24.09 -4.67 -1.17
C GLU A 77 23.63 -5.37 0.10
N CYS A 78 23.06 -6.56 -0.04
CA CYS A 78 22.65 -7.37 1.10
C CYS A 78 23.85 -8.04 1.75
N ARG A 79 24.09 -7.77 3.03
CA ARG A 79 25.23 -8.31 3.80
C ARG A 79 24.84 -9.47 4.70
N GLY A 80 23.56 -9.81 4.79
CA GLY A 80 23.01 -10.77 5.74
C GLY A 80 22.92 -10.23 7.16
N GLN A 81 22.97 -8.90 7.34
CA GLN A 81 23.09 -8.26 8.65
C GLN A 81 21.78 -7.66 9.17
N SER A 82 20.80 -7.44 8.27
CA SER A 82 19.47 -6.95 8.64
C SER A 82 18.40 -7.98 8.30
N LYS A 83 17.45 -8.19 9.22
CA LYS A 83 16.29 -9.06 8.99
C LYS A 83 15.41 -8.57 7.85
N ASP A 84 15.44 -7.26 7.58
CA ASP A 84 14.63 -6.64 6.54
C ASP A 84 15.20 -6.88 5.13
N GLU A 85 16.42 -7.42 5.00
CA GLU A 85 16.99 -7.83 3.70
C GLU A 85 16.16 -8.92 3.01
N VAL A 86 15.29 -9.62 3.74
CA VAL A 86 14.32 -10.57 3.16
C VAL A 86 13.44 -9.92 2.07
N TYR A 87 13.18 -8.61 2.19
CA TYR A 87 12.44 -7.83 1.18
C TYR A 87 13.36 -7.22 0.11
N CYS A 88 14.66 -7.48 0.16
CA CYS A 88 15.68 -6.92 -0.72
C CYS A 88 16.32 -8.01 -1.56
N CYS A 89 17.31 -8.73 -1.01
CA CYS A 89 18.14 -9.71 -1.71
C CYS A 89 18.70 -10.75 -0.71
N THR A 90 19.21 -11.85 -1.24
CA THR A 90 20.03 -12.79 -0.46
C THR A 90 21.38 -12.14 -0.14
N ALA A 91 22.03 -12.57 0.95
CA ALA A 91 23.38 -12.10 1.30
C ALA A 91 24.37 -12.28 0.13
N GLY A 92 25.19 -11.25 -0.12
CA GLY A 92 26.09 -11.14 -1.28
C GLY A 92 25.40 -10.66 -2.56
N GLY A 93 24.08 -10.57 -2.58
CA GLY A 93 23.30 -10.02 -3.69
C GLY A 93 23.18 -8.50 -3.63
N LYS A 94 22.61 -7.93 -4.69
CA LYS A 94 22.30 -6.50 -4.78
C LYS A 94 20.92 -6.26 -5.36
N ILE A 95 20.35 -5.10 -5.04
CA ILE A 95 19.06 -4.65 -5.56
C ILE A 95 19.12 -3.19 -6.00
N GLU A 96 18.58 -2.91 -7.18
CA GLU A 96 18.51 -1.59 -7.78
C GLU A 96 17.12 -0.96 -7.57
N ARG A 97 16.96 0.34 -7.84
CA ARG A 97 15.78 1.17 -7.55
C ARG A 97 14.44 0.52 -7.87
N ASP A 98 14.24 0.13 -9.12
CA ASP A 98 12.95 -0.39 -9.58
C ASP A 98 12.63 -1.74 -8.92
N GLN A 99 13.62 -2.62 -8.84
CA GLN A 99 13.48 -3.92 -8.17
C GLN A 99 13.21 -3.74 -6.68
N ALA A 100 13.84 -2.76 -6.03
CA ALA A 100 13.61 -2.44 -4.63
C ALA A 100 12.17 -2.00 -4.38
N LEU A 101 11.58 -1.22 -5.30
CA LEU A 101 10.18 -0.82 -5.18
C LEU A 101 9.25 -2.04 -5.28
N VAL A 102 9.49 -2.92 -6.27
CA VAL A 102 8.72 -4.15 -6.50
C VAL A 102 8.79 -5.09 -5.29
N LYS A 103 9.99 -5.34 -4.76
CA LYS A 103 10.19 -6.24 -3.62
C LYS A 103 9.89 -5.60 -2.26
N SER A 104 9.53 -4.32 -2.27
CA SER A 104 9.25 -3.54 -1.05
C SER A 104 10.46 -3.40 -0.11
N CYS A 105 11.67 -3.38 -0.67
CA CYS A 105 12.92 -3.26 0.09
C CYS A 105 12.99 -1.90 0.81
N GLY A 106 12.73 -1.88 2.12
CA GLY A 106 12.82 -0.68 2.96
C GLY A 106 14.20 -0.05 2.95
N LEU A 107 15.21 -0.89 3.12
CA LEU A 107 16.61 -0.51 3.27
C LEU A 107 17.16 0.25 2.06
N TYR A 108 16.64 -0.01 0.86
CA TYR A 108 17.02 0.73 -0.34
C TYR A 108 16.57 2.20 -0.26
N PHE A 109 15.34 2.44 0.19
CA PHE A 109 14.70 3.75 0.19
C PHE A 109 14.96 4.58 1.44
N GLU A 110 15.76 4.10 2.40
CA GLU A 110 16.09 4.84 3.61
C GLU A 110 16.73 6.20 3.26
N PRO A 111 16.12 7.33 3.66
CA PRO A 111 16.62 8.64 3.24
C PRO A 111 18.05 8.93 3.70
N GLN A 112 18.44 8.40 4.86
CA GLN A 112 19.81 8.53 5.38
C GLN A 112 20.82 7.80 4.50
N ARG A 113 20.50 6.58 4.05
CA ARG A 113 21.33 5.82 3.09
C ARG A 113 21.48 6.59 1.79
N LEU A 114 20.38 7.15 1.30
CA LEU A 114 20.31 7.89 0.04
C LEU A 114 20.94 9.29 0.12
N GLY A 115 21.34 9.76 1.31
CA GLY A 115 21.90 11.09 1.49
C GLY A 115 20.93 12.23 1.17
N ILE A 116 19.62 11.99 1.27
CA ILE A 116 18.61 13.01 0.94
C ILE A 116 18.65 14.10 2.01
N ALA A 117 19.04 15.31 1.61
CA ALA A 117 19.00 16.46 2.50
C ALA A 117 17.55 16.88 2.78
N GLY A 118 17.20 17.03 4.06
CA GLY A 118 15.83 17.40 4.45
C GLY A 118 15.37 18.76 3.89
N ALA A 119 16.30 19.70 3.66
CA ALA A 119 15.99 20.99 3.05
C ALA A 119 15.59 20.87 1.57
N ASP A 120 16.31 20.04 0.80
CA ASP A 120 16.01 19.79 -0.61
C ASP A 120 14.70 19.03 -0.77
N TRP A 121 14.48 18.02 0.08
CA TRP A 121 13.22 17.30 0.18
C TRP A 121 12.04 18.23 0.44
N ARG A 122 12.16 19.08 1.48
CA ARG A 122 11.11 20.03 1.85
C ARG A 122 10.81 21.00 0.71
N THR A 123 11.84 21.60 0.11
CA THR A 123 11.69 22.54 -1.00
C THR A 123 10.98 21.88 -2.18
N TYR A 124 11.38 20.66 -2.53
CA TYR A 124 10.79 19.88 -3.62
C TYR A 124 9.29 19.63 -3.45
N TRP A 125 8.86 19.25 -2.24
CA TRP A 125 7.46 18.93 -1.95
C TRP A 125 6.62 20.19 -1.66
N GLN A 126 7.20 21.24 -1.09
CA GLN A 126 6.53 22.54 -0.94
C GLN A 126 6.17 23.16 -2.29
N ALA A 127 7.07 23.09 -3.28
CA ALA A 127 6.80 23.57 -4.64
C ALA A 127 5.60 22.86 -5.30
N ARG A 128 5.23 21.68 -4.78
CA ARG A 128 4.09 20.85 -5.24
C ARG A 128 2.89 20.94 -4.31
N GLN A 129 2.88 21.89 -3.37
CA GLN A 129 1.80 22.09 -2.40
C GLN A 129 1.47 20.80 -1.62
N ALA A 130 2.50 20.00 -1.31
CA ALA A 130 2.34 18.77 -0.55
C ALA A 130 1.91 19.05 0.90
N PRO A 131 1.17 18.12 1.53
CA PRO A 131 0.76 18.23 2.93
C PRO A 131 1.95 18.11 3.88
N GLU A 132 1.78 18.62 5.10
CA GLU A 132 2.84 18.74 6.11
C GLU A 132 3.57 17.43 6.39
N TRP A 133 2.84 16.31 6.47
CA TRP A 133 3.41 14.98 6.72
C TRP A 133 4.41 14.53 5.66
N LEU A 134 4.36 15.12 4.46
CA LEU A 134 5.28 14.84 3.36
C LEU A 134 6.43 15.86 3.29
N LEU A 135 6.32 17.01 3.96
CA LEU A 135 7.35 18.06 3.94
C LEU A 135 8.52 17.75 4.88
N ASP A 136 8.26 17.00 5.95
CA ASP A 136 9.28 16.60 6.91
C ASP A 136 9.79 15.18 6.64
N LEU A 137 11.03 15.06 6.18
CA LEU A 137 11.60 13.77 5.78
C LEU A 137 11.63 12.74 6.94
N PRO A 138 11.93 13.11 8.20
CA PRO A 138 11.83 12.19 9.33
C PRO A 138 10.41 11.67 9.60
N SER A 139 9.35 12.42 9.24
CA SER A 139 7.96 11.93 9.37
C SER A 139 7.56 10.98 8.25
N LEU A 140 8.42 10.73 7.26
CA LEU A 140 8.12 9.80 6.17
C LEU A 140 8.42 8.34 6.58
N GLN A 141 7.57 7.78 7.44
CA GLN A 141 7.78 6.45 8.02
C GLN A 141 6.54 5.55 7.83
N PRO A 142 6.70 4.22 7.90
CA PRO A 142 5.57 3.29 7.86
C PRO A 142 4.45 3.59 8.86
N ALA A 143 4.83 4.06 10.07
CA ALA A 143 3.89 4.33 11.15
C ALA A 143 3.10 5.63 10.99
N THR A 144 3.53 6.52 10.09
CA THR A 144 2.92 7.83 9.92
C THR A 144 1.50 7.66 9.41
N ARG A 145 0.55 8.19 10.18
CA ARG A 145 -0.86 8.18 9.80
C ARG A 145 -1.20 9.41 8.98
N VAL A 146 -1.90 9.19 7.88
CA VAL A 146 -2.30 10.22 6.94
C VAL A 146 -3.78 10.06 6.58
N SER A 147 -4.44 11.19 6.27
CA SER A 147 -5.79 11.14 5.74
C SER A 147 -5.76 10.40 4.40
N VAL A 148 -6.67 9.44 4.20
CA VAL A 148 -6.82 8.75 2.92
C VAL A 148 -7.13 9.76 1.81
N ALA A 149 -7.93 10.78 2.10
CA ALA A 149 -8.24 11.83 1.13
C ALA A 149 -6.99 12.64 0.72
N GLU A 150 -6.11 12.99 1.66
CA GLU A 150 -4.85 13.67 1.36
C GLU A 150 -3.87 12.76 0.61
N LEU A 151 -3.76 11.49 1.01
CA LEU A 151 -2.95 10.50 0.30
C LEU A 151 -3.36 10.40 -1.16
N LEU A 152 -4.66 10.26 -1.45
CA LEU A 152 -5.18 10.19 -2.82
C LEU A 152 -4.91 11.48 -3.61
N LYS A 153 -5.01 12.65 -2.97
CA LYS A 153 -4.66 13.93 -3.60
C LYS A 153 -3.18 13.99 -3.99
N VAL A 154 -2.27 13.59 -3.10
CA VAL A 154 -0.83 13.57 -3.41
C VAL A 154 -0.52 12.56 -4.52
N LEU A 155 -1.14 11.38 -4.48
CA LEU A 155 -0.98 10.38 -5.54
C LEU A 155 -1.49 10.89 -6.90
N ALA A 156 -2.50 11.76 -6.94
CA ALA A 156 -3.02 12.33 -8.19
C ALA A 156 -1.98 13.17 -8.96
N VAL A 157 -1.02 13.75 -8.23
CA VAL A 157 0.00 14.67 -8.76
C VAL A 157 1.42 14.13 -8.52
N MET A 158 1.56 12.83 -8.32
CA MET A 158 2.83 12.21 -7.96
C MET A 158 3.87 12.40 -9.09
N PRO A 159 5.05 12.94 -8.80
CA PRO A 159 6.16 13.00 -9.76
C PRO A 159 6.57 11.60 -10.24
N ALA A 160 7.02 11.44 -11.48
CA ALA A 160 7.37 10.12 -12.02
C ALA A 160 6.27 9.04 -11.91
N GLN A 161 4.99 9.43 -11.85
CA GLN A 161 3.85 8.52 -11.76
C GLN A 161 3.90 7.42 -12.84
N ASP A 162 4.21 7.78 -14.08
CA ASP A 162 4.26 6.82 -15.20
C ASP A 162 5.36 5.77 -15.03
N GLN A 163 6.51 6.16 -14.49
CA GLN A 163 7.59 5.22 -14.23
C GLN A 163 7.24 4.31 -13.05
N ALA A 164 6.75 4.88 -11.94
CA ALA A 164 6.28 4.11 -10.80
C ALA A 164 5.19 3.10 -11.22
N ARG A 165 4.23 3.54 -12.04
CA ARG A 165 3.18 2.67 -12.58
C ARG A 165 3.75 1.54 -13.43
N ARG A 166 4.74 1.81 -14.28
CA ARG A 166 5.38 0.76 -15.09
C ARG A 166 6.07 -0.28 -14.22
N VAL A 167 6.81 0.15 -13.21
CA VAL A 167 7.53 -0.73 -12.28
C VAL A 167 6.56 -1.58 -11.44
N LEU A 168 5.46 -1.00 -10.98
CA LEU A 168 4.49 -1.71 -10.14
C LEU A 168 3.62 -2.72 -10.89
N LEU A 169 3.62 -2.71 -12.24
CA LEU A 169 2.97 -3.77 -13.02
C LEU A 169 3.55 -5.15 -12.66
N ASP A 170 4.86 -5.23 -12.43
CA ASP A 170 5.53 -6.50 -12.10
C ASP A 170 5.07 -7.09 -10.76
N VAL A 171 4.66 -6.25 -9.80
CA VAL A 171 4.11 -6.69 -8.51
C VAL A 171 2.81 -7.45 -8.72
N VAL A 172 1.94 -6.91 -9.58
CA VAL A 172 0.65 -7.50 -9.90
C VAL A 172 0.81 -8.84 -10.62
N LEU A 173 1.68 -8.90 -11.63
CA LEU A 173 1.84 -10.09 -12.44
C LEU A 173 2.34 -11.28 -11.60
N LYS A 174 3.25 -11.03 -10.65
CA LYS A 174 3.74 -12.07 -9.72
C LYS A 174 2.72 -12.50 -8.66
N ALA A 175 1.78 -11.62 -8.30
CA ALA A 175 0.70 -11.96 -7.38
C ALA A 175 -0.41 -12.80 -8.05
N ALA A 176 -0.48 -12.80 -9.39
CA ALA A 176 -1.55 -13.41 -10.16
C ALA A 176 -1.31 -14.88 -10.58
N ASP A 177 -0.20 -15.52 -10.17
CA ASP A 177 0.15 -16.92 -10.45
C ASP A 177 -0.74 -17.96 -9.72
N GLY A 178 -2.05 -17.69 -9.64
CA GLY A 178 -3.04 -18.61 -9.08
C GLY A 178 -4.40 -17.94 -8.81
N ASN A 179 -5.23 -17.81 -9.86
CA ASN A 179 -6.65 -17.40 -9.87
C ASN A 179 -7.03 -15.91 -9.78
N VAL A 180 -7.87 -15.51 -10.75
CA VAL A 180 -8.95 -14.48 -10.82
C VAL A 180 -8.65 -13.03 -10.35
N VAL A 181 -7.54 -12.75 -9.67
CA VAL A 181 -7.09 -11.39 -9.36
C VAL A 181 -6.48 -10.69 -10.59
N GLY A 182 -6.39 -11.38 -11.75
CA GLY A 182 -5.86 -10.83 -13.00
C GLY A 182 -6.66 -9.65 -13.57
N GLU A 183 -7.96 -9.55 -13.31
CA GLU A 183 -8.78 -8.45 -13.85
C GLU A 183 -8.65 -7.14 -13.06
N LEU A 184 -8.66 -7.18 -11.73
CA LEU A 184 -8.39 -6.00 -10.90
C LEU A 184 -6.89 -5.73 -10.81
N GLY A 185 -6.09 -6.77 -10.60
CA GLY A 185 -4.63 -6.69 -10.57
C GLY A 185 -4.08 -6.11 -11.86
N GLY A 186 -4.41 -6.67 -13.03
CA GLY A 186 -3.96 -6.16 -14.33
C GLY A 186 -4.38 -4.71 -14.59
N ARG A 187 -5.40 -4.21 -13.87
CA ARG A 187 -5.91 -2.84 -13.91
C ARG A 187 -5.33 -1.90 -12.86
N LEU A 188 -4.58 -2.42 -11.89
CA LEU A 188 -4.00 -1.64 -10.80
C LEU A 188 -2.48 -1.53 -10.96
N ARG A 189 -1.92 -0.42 -10.50
CA ARG A 189 -0.48 -0.14 -10.38
C ARG A 189 -0.25 0.40 -8.99
N VAL A 190 -0.12 -0.52 -8.05
CA VAL A 190 -0.25 -0.22 -6.62
C VAL A 190 0.92 -0.76 -5.84
N LYS A 191 1.29 -0.02 -4.80
CA LYS A 191 2.19 -0.48 -3.76
C LYS A 191 1.36 -1.10 -2.65
N THR A 192 1.57 -2.40 -2.42
CA THR A 192 1.02 -3.08 -1.24
C THR A 192 1.70 -2.58 0.01
N TRP A 193 0.94 -2.53 1.11
CA TRP A 193 1.40 -2.12 2.42
C TRP A 193 0.83 -3.03 3.51
N SER A 194 1.56 -3.14 4.61
CA SER A 194 1.11 -3.81 5.82
C SER A 194 1.69 -3.06 7.01
N TRP A 195 0.93 -2.98 8.10
CA TRP A 195 1.38 -2.38 9.34
C TRP A 195 0.71 -3.04 10.55
N LEU A 196 1.10 -2.64 11.76
CA LEU A 196 0.45 -3.06 12.99
C LEU A 196 -0.99 -2.53 13.02
N GLY A 197 -1.93 -3.36 13.48
CA GLY A 197 -3.32 -2.95 13.65
C GLY A 197 -3.51 -1.97 14.80
N ASP A 198 -4.58 -1.19 14.73
CA ASP A 198 -4.80 -0.06 15.64
C ASP A 198 -5.28 -0.48 17.04
N GLN A 199 -5.99 -1.61 17.10
CA GLN A 199 -6.65 -2.10 18.32
C GLN A 199 -5.85 -3.21 19.02
N ASP A 200 -5.09 -4.00 18.25
CA ASP A 200 -4.31 -5.13 18.75
C ASP A 200 -2.88 -5.06 18.17
N PRO A 201 -1.85 -4.85 19.02
CA PRO A 201 -0.45 -4.81 18.60
C PRO A 201 0.06 -6.11 17.93
N SER A 202 -0.63 -7.24 18.12
CA SER A 202 -0.33 -8.51 17.46
C SER A 202 -1.05 -8.68 16.13
N SER A 203 -2.11 -7.90 15.89
CA SER A 203 -2.83 -7.88 14.62
C SER A 203 -2.07 -7.09 13.55
N ARG A 204 -2.28 -7.47 12.30
CA ARG A 204 -1.77 -6.74 11.14
C ARG A 204 -2.93 -6.23 10.30
N GLN A 205 -2.80 -4.99 9.85
CA GLN A 205 -3.61 -4.43 8.79
C GLN A 205 -2.77 -4.33 7.52
N GLY A 206 -3.42 -4.36 6.36
CA GLY A 206 -2.74 -4.22 5.10
C GLY A 206 -3.71 -3.88 3.99
N GLY A 207 -3.14 -3.51 2.85
CA GLY A 207 -3.89 -3.04 1.71
C GLY A 207 -2.95 -2.58 0.61
N PHE A 208 -3.40 -1.63 -0.20
CA PHE A 208 -2.61 -1.07 -1.28
C PHE A 208 -2.94 0.40 -1.54
N ALA A 209 -1.99 1.14 -2.09
CA ALA A 209 -2.24 2.48 -2.62
C ALA A 209 -1.45 2.69 -3.92
N GLY A 210 -2.02 3.46 -4.84
CA GLY A 210 -1.39 3.75 -6.12
C GLY A 210 -2.45 4.21 -7.11
N TRP A 211 -2.48 3.59 -8.29
CA TRP A 211 -3.31 4.06 -9.39
C TRP A 211 -4.03 2.94 -10.13
N THR A 212 -5.12 3.28 -10.81
CA THR A 212 -5.65 2.44 -11.89
C THR A 212 -4.85 2.63 -13.18
N VAL A 213 -5.20 1.87 -14.23
CA VAL A 213 -4.56 1.97 -15.56
C VAL A 213 -4.68 3.37 -16.16
N ASP A 214 -5.69 4.15 -15.81
CA ASP A 214 -5.85 5.52 -16.32
C ASP A 214 -5.09 6.57 -15.50
N GLY A 215 -4.39 6.17 -14.42
CA GLY A 215 -3.69 7.08 -13.53
C GLY A 215 -4.56 7.65 -12.40
N THR A 216 -5.83 7.26 -12.29
CA THR A 216 -6.69 7.66 -11.16
C THR A 216 -6.17 7.04 -9.86
N PRO A 217 -5.94 7.83 -8.80
CA PRO A 217 -5.53 7.30 -7.50
C PRO A 217 -6.55 6.37 -6.86
N VAL A 218 -6.03 5.39 -6.12
CA VAL A 218 -6.84 4.41 -5.38
C VAL A 218 -6.12 3.97 -4.10
N TRP A 219 -6.91 3.67 -3.07
CA TRP A 219 -6.46 3.15 -1.78
C TRP A 219 -7.40 2.04 -1.32
N ALA A 220 -6.84 0.99 -0.70
CA ALA A 220 -7.54 -0.02 0.08
C ALA A 220 -6.65 -0.52 1.23
#